data_AF-A0A6I5E821-F1
#
_entry.id   AF-A0A6I5E821-F1
#
_cell.length_a   1.000
_cell.length_b   1.000
_cell.length_c   1.000
_cell.angle_alpha   90.00
_cell.angle_beta   90.00
_cell.angle_gamma   90.00
#
_symmetry.space_group_name_H-M   'P 1'
#
loop_
_entity.id
_entity.type
_entity.pdbx_description
1 polymer ?
#
loop_
_entity_poly.entity_id
_entity_poly.type
_entity_poly.pdbx_seq_one_letter_code
_entity_poly.pdbx_strand_id
1 'polypeptide(L)'
;MTLLSNVPHPLAEALDLSAWCSTLMTRTVYSARLGVNKPDPRAYEAAVVAAGLPHPENTLFVDDRLENCAVAAQLGLRTLHFNGDSQALASHIPQMVPATGIRRN
;
A
#
# COMPACT_ATOMS: atom_id res chain seq x y z
N MET A 1 4.55 -5.84 -0.02
CA MET A 1 3.71 -4.62 -0.19
C MET A 1 3.45 -3.98 1.18
N THR A 2 3.09 -2.69 1.24
CA THR A 2 2.76 -2.01 2.50
C THR A 2 1.29 -1.61 2.50
N LEU A 3 0.57 -1.91 3.57
CA LEU A 3 -0.82 -1.48 3.76
C LEU A 3 -0.88 -0.16 4.52
N LEU A 4 -1.54 0.86 3.97
CA LEU A 4 -1.90 2.10 4.67
C LEU A 4 -3.42 2.22 4.76
N SER A 5 -3.98 2.16 5.97
CA SER A 5 -5.43 2.13 6.15
C SER A 5 -5.93 3.02 7.31
N ASN A 6 -7.05 3.70 7.07
CA ASN A 6 -7.79 4.42 8.11
C ASN A 6 -8.69 3.42 8.83
N VAL A 7 -8.28 2.93 9.99
CA VAL A 7 -9.00 1.90 10.76
C VAL A 7 -8.84 2.13 12.26
N PRO A 8 -9.87 1.84 13.08
CA PRO A 8 -9.77 1.87 14.54
C PRO A 8 -8.96 0.68 15.08
N HIS A 9 -8.48 0.78 16.33
CA HIS A 9 -7.62 -0.23 16.97
C HIS A 9 -8.13 -1.69 16.87
N PRO A 10 -9.41 -2.00 17.18
CA PRO A 10 -9.88 -3.38 17.10
C PRO A 10 -9.81 -3.97 15.69
N LEU A 11 -10.05 -3.15 14.67
CA LEU A 11 -9.97 -3.59 13.28
C LEU A 11 -8.52 -3.71 12.81
N ALA A 12 -7.62 -2.83 13.27
CA ALA A 12 -6.19 -2.96 13.00
C ALA A 12 -5.63 -4.30 13.53
N GLU A 13 -6.04 -4.72 14.73
CA GLU A 13 -5.67 -6.01 15.31
C GLU A 13 -6.22 -7.18 14.51
N ALA A 14 -7.50 -7.12 14.13
CA ALA A 14 -8.12 -8.16 13.31
C ALA A 14 -7.46 -8.30 11.92
N LEU A 15 -7.06 -7.18 11.30
CA LEU A 15 -6.35 -7.19 10.03
C LEU A 15 -4.99 -7.85 10.15
N ASP A 16 -4.20 -7.52 11.19
CA ASP A 16 -2.88 -8.14 11.39
C ASP A 16 -2.96 -9.65 11.61
N LEU A 17 -4.03 -10.14 12.23
CA LEU A 17 -4.27 -11.57 12.45
C LEU A 17 -4.80 -12.31 11.21
N SER A 18 -5.17 -11.59 10.15
CA SER A 18 -5.71 -12.20 8.95
C SER A 18 -4.63 -12.87 8.11
N ALA A 19 -4.97 -14.03 7.54
CA ALA A 19 -4.05 -14.78 6.69
C ALA A 19 -3.60 -13.99 5.45
N TRP A 20 -4.49 -13.21 4.85
CA TRP A 20 -4.13 -12.41 3.66
C TRP A 20 -3.19 -11.26 4.02
N CYS A 21 -3.38 -10.58 5.17
CA CYS A 21 -2.53 -9.46 5.52
C CYS A 21 -1.12 -9.95 5.85
N SER A 22 -1.02 -11.00 6.67
CA SER A 22 0.26 -11.61 7.04
C SER A 22 1.03 -12.23 5.86
N THR A 23 0.34 -12.67 4.80
CA THR A 23 0.99 -13.26 3.61
C THR A 23 1.31 -12.26 2.51
N LEU A 24 0.50 -11.23 2.31
CA LEU A 24 0.65 -10.28 1.20
C LEU A 24 1.35 -8.98 1.61
N MET A 25 1.21 -8.57 2.89
CA MET A 25 1.73 -7.31 3.39
C MET A 25 3.01 -7.53 4.21
N THR A 26 4.07 -6.85 3.81
CA THR A 26 5.36 -6.86 4.50
C THR A 26 5.34 -5.92 5.70
N ARG A 27 4.54 -4.86 5.62
CA ARG A 27 4.36 -3.83 6.65
C ARG A 27 2.92 -3.32 6.64
N THR A 28 2.45 -2.89 7.81
CA THR A 28 1.14 -2.27 7.99
C THR A 28 1.28 -0.93 8.69
N VAL A 29 0.53 0.05 8.22
CA VAL A 29 0.44 1.40 8.78
C VAL A 29 -1.04 1.72 8.95
N TYR A 30 -1.46 1.85 10.20
CA TYR A 30 -2.86 2.10 10.54
C TYR A 30 -3.01 3.44 11.22
N SER A 31 -4.06 4.17 10.84
CA SER A 31 -4.33 5.47 11.44
C SER A 31 -4.53 5.41 12.95
N ALA A 32 -5.13 4.34 13.50
CA ALA A 32 -5.25 4.14 14.94
C ALA A 32 -3.90 4.14 15.67
N ARG A 33 -2.84 3.58 15.06
CA ARG A 33 -1.49 3.53 15.66
C ARG A 33 -0.70 4.80 15.39
N LEU A 34 -0.95 5.43 14.25
CA LEU A 34 -0.24 6.63 13.80
C LEU A 34 -0.83 7.93 14.39
N GLY A 35 -2.10 7.92 14.80
CA GLY A 35 -2.82 9.10 15.28
C GLY A 35 -3.26 10.08 14.19
N VAL A 36 -3.07 9.75 12.91
CA VAL A 36 -3.46 10.56 11.76
C VAL A 36 -4.11 9.69 10.69
N ASN A 37 -5.14 10.24 10.04
CA ASN A 37 -5.87 9.59 8.95
C ASN A 37 -5.37 10.12 7.61
N LYS A 38 -5.38 9.29 6.56
CA LYS A 38 -5.49 9.81 5.19
C LYS A 38 -6.72 10.73 5.10
N PRO A 39 -6.67 11.86 4.37
CA PRO A 39 -5.61 12.26 3.45
C PRO A 39 -4.54 13.19 4.08
N ASP A 40 -4.28 13.13 5.39
CA ASP A 40 -3.15 13.88 5.99
C ASP A 40 -1.80 13.41 5.39
N PRO A 41 -0.95 14.30 4.85
CA PRO A 41 0.34 13.95 4.24
C PRO A 41 1.23 13.05 5.11
N ARG A 42 1.18 13.23 6.44
CA ARG A 42 1.98 12.45 7.40
C ARG A 42 1.67 10.94 7.35
N ALA A 43 0.46 10.58 6.95
CA ALA A 43 0.07 9.17 6.78
C ALA A 43 0.85 8.49 5.64
N TYR A 44 1.06 9.21 4.54
CA TYR A 44 1.77 8.71 3.36
C TYR A 44 3.27 8.69 3.60
N GLU A 45 3.83 9.73 4.22
CA GLU A 45 5.23 9.77 4.62
C GLU A 45 5.59 8.58 5.52
N ALA A 46 4.76 8.29 6.52
CA ALA A 46 4.93 7.11 7.38
C ALA A 46 4.88 5.80 6.59
N ALA A 47 3.98 5.68 5.60
CA ALA A 47 3.90 4.50 4.75
C ALA A 47 5.12 4.33 3.83
N VAL A 48 5.65 5.41 3.27
CA VAL A 48 6.87 5.41 2.44
C VAL A 48 8.07 5.00 3.28
N VAL A 49 8.22 5.55 4.49
CA VAL A 49 9.27 5.16 5.44
C VAL A 49 9.13 3.69 5.82
N ALA A 50 7.92 3.22 6.14
CA ALA A 50 7.68 1.81 6.47
C ALA A 50 7.99 0.88 5.29
N ALA A 51 7.69 1.29 4.06
CA ALA A 51 8.00 0.53 2.85
C ALA A 51 9.51 0.43 2.55
N GLY A 52 10.35 1.29 3.16
CA GLY A 52 11.77 1.36 2.87
C GLY A 52 12.07 1.83 1.43
N LEU A 53 11.15 2.59 0.84
CA LEU A 53 11.25 3.06 -0.54
C LEU A 53 11.65 4.55 -0.55
N PRO A 54 12.92 4.88 -0.85
CA PRO A 54 13.38 6.28 -0.81
C PRO A 54 12.90 7.11 -2.01
N HIS A 55 12.28 6.48 -3.01
CA HIS A 55 11.88 7.10 -4.29
C HIS A 55 10.35 7.04 -4.45
N PRO A 56 9.60 8.09 -4.07
CA PRO A 56 8.15 8.15 -4.18
C PRO A 56 7.61 7.82 -5.58
N GLU A 57 8.34 8.23 -6.63
CA GLU A 57 7.98 8.01 -8.03
C GLU A 57 7.94 6.52 -8.42
N ASN A 58 8.66 5.68 -7.68
CA ASN A 58 8.67 4.24 -7.90
C ASN A 58 7.56 3.51 -7.12
N THR A 59 6.89 4.21 -6.21
CA THR A 59 5.80 3.67 -5.40
C THR A 59 4.45 3.94 -6.06
N LEU A 60 3.66 2.87 -6.25
CA LEU A 60 2.26 2.97 -6.66
C LEU A 60 1.37 2.95 -5.41
N PHE A 61 0.63 4.03 -5.18
CA PHE A 61 -0.42 4.12 -4.18
C PHE A 61 -1.78 3.81 -4.81
N VAL A 62 -2.53 2.88 -4.21
CA VAL A 62 -3.84 2.43 -4.69
C VAL A 62 -4.86 2.67 -3.59
N ASP A 63 -5.95 3.38 -3.92
CA ASP A 63 -7.00 3.71 -2.97
C ASP A 63 -8.33 3.94 -3.72
N ASP A 64 -9.46 3.70 -3.06
CA ASP A 64 -10.80 3.89 -3.62
C ASP A 64 -11.33 5.32 -3.46
N ARG A 65 -10.62 6.20 -2.75
CA ARG A 65 -11.00 7.60 -2.57
C ARG A 65 -10.09 8.52 -3.38
N LEU A 66 -10.68 9.30 -4.29
CA LEU A 66 -9.96 10.30 -5.09
C LEU A 66 -9.15 11.30 -4.26
N GLU A 67 -9.68 11.75 -3.11
CA GLU A 67 -8.97 12.67 -2.22
C GLU A 67 -7.65 12.07 -1.69
N ASN A 68 -7.65 10.76 -1.42
CA ASN A 68 -6.47 10.08 -0.92
C ASN A 68 -5.42 9.97 -2.03
N CYS A 69 -5.85 9.68 -3.27
CA CYS A 69 -4.97 9.66 -4.43
C CYS A 69 -4.43 11.07 -4.74
N ALA A 70 -5.23 12.12 -4.63
CA ALA A 70 -4.79 13.48 -4.92
C ALA A 70 -3.63 13.92 -4.02
N VAL A 71 -3.71 13.65 -2.71
CA VAL A 71 -2.60 13.95 -1.79
C VAL A 71 -1.39 13.06 -2.06
N ALA A 72 -1.59 11.77 -2.33
CA ALA A 72 -0.48 10.90 -2.68
C ALA A 72 0.30 11.41 -3.91
N ALA A 73 -0.42 11.86 -4.95
CA ALA A 73 0.18 12.41 -6.16
C ALA A 73 0.96 13.72 -5.88
N GLN A 74 0.47 14.58 -4.99
CA GLN A 74 1.18 15.80 -4.56
C GLN A 74 2.51 15.48 -3.86
N LEU A 75 2.60 14.32 -3.22
CA LEU A 75 3.83 13.81 -2.57
C LEU A 75 4.76 13.06 -3.55
N GLY A 76 4.45 13.06 -4.85
CA GLY A 76 5.26 12.43 -5.89
C GLY A 76 5.03 10.92 -6.07
N LEU A 77 4.04 10.36 -5.38
CA LEU A 77 3.66 8.95 -5.58
C LEU A 77 2.95 8.78 -6.92
N ARG A 78 3.17 7.65 -7.60
CA ARG A 78 2.25 7.22 -8.65
C ARG A 78 0.95 6.79 -8.00
N THR A 79 -0.19 7.09 -8.60
CA THR A 79 -1.49 6.82 -7.99
C THR A 79 -2.44 6.10 -8.93
N LEU A 80 -3.19 5.15 -8.40
CA LEU A 80 -4.31 4.51 -9.09
C LEU A 80 -5.55 4.62 -8.20
N HIS A 81 -6.58 5.30 -8.70
CA HIS A 81 -7.89 5.31 -8.08
C HIS A 81 -8.63 4.00 -8.42
N PHE A 82 -8.83 3.13 -7.43
CA PHE A 82 -9.44 1.83 -7.62
C PHE A 82 -10.96 1.92 -7.51
N ASN A 83 -11.65 1.69 -8.63
CA ASN A 83 -13.10 1.75 -8.75
C ASN A 83 -13.76 0.37 -8.90
N GLY A 84 -13.03 -0.71 -8.57
CA GLY A 84 -13.47 -2.10 -8.77
C GLY A 84 -12.91 -2.78 -10.03
N ASP A 85 -12.27 -2.03 -10.94
CA ASP A 85 -11.63 -2.62 -12.13
C ASP A 85 -10.29 -3.30 -11.77
N SER A 86 -10.36 -4.60 -11.51
CA SER A 86 -9.18 -5.42 -11.19
C SER A 86 -8.24 -5.61 -12.37
N GLN A 87 -8.72 -5.52 -13.62
CA GLN A 87 -7.87 -5.60 -14.82
C GLN A 87 -7.01 -4.35 -14.95
N ALA A 88 -7.60 -3.18 -14.71
CA ALA A 88 -6.85 -1.94 -14.64
C ALA A 88 -5.78 -1.96 -13.53
N LEU A 89 -6.10 -2.51 -12.35
CA LEU A 89 -5.09 -2.69 -11.29
C LEU A 89 -3.96 -3.62 -11.74
N ALA A 90 -4.29 -4.77 -12.33
CA ALA A 90 -3.33 -5.77 -12.76
C ALA A 90 -2.33 -5.24 -13.81
N SER A 91 -2.75 -4.32 -14.69
CA SER A 91 -1.87 -3.73 -15.71
C SER A 91 -0.84 -2.74 -15.14
N HIS A 92 -1.09 -2.18 -13.95
CA HIS A 92 -0.19 -1.23 -13.27
C HIS A 92 0.80 -1.91 -12.33
N ILE A 93 0.49 -3.13 -11.88
CA ILE A 93 1.37 -3.92 -11.03
C ILE A 93 2.35 -4.68 -11.92
N PRO A 94 3.68 -4.55 -11.70
CA PRO A 94 4.64 -5.40 -12.39
C PRO A 94 4.28 -6.85 -12.16
N GLN A 95 4.03 -7.58 -13.25
CA GLN A 95 3.73 -9.01 -13.16
C GLN A 95 4.96 -9.68 -12.53
N MET A 96 4.78 -10.28 -11.35
CA MET A 96 5.80 -11.13 -10.77
C MET A 96 5.97 -12.32 -11.71
N VAL A 97 7.02 -12.30 -12.54
CA VAL A 97 7.48 -13.50 -13.21
C VAL A 97 7.91 -14.45 -12.09
N PRO A 98 7.29 -15.64 -11.94
CA PRO A 98 7.82 -16.62 -11.00
C PRO A 98 9.27 -16.84 -11.40
N ALA A 99 10.20 -16.76 -10.45
CA ALA A 99 11.62 -16.93 -10.73
C ALA A 99 11.82 -18.24 -11.51
N THR A 100 11.94 -18.13 -12.84
CA THR A 100 12.20 -19.22 -13.73
C THR A 100 13.59 -19.70 -13.39
N GLY A 101 13.66 -20.92 -12.86
CA GLY A 101 14.73 -21.35 -11.97
C GLY A 101 16.15 -21.37 -12.54
N ILE A 102 17.10 -21.46 -11.60
CA ILE A 102 18.47 -21.93 -11.79
C ILE A 102 18.85 -22.64 -10.49
N ARG A 103 19.45 -23.84 -10.40
CA ARG A 103 19.65 -25.04 -11.23
C ARG A 103 20.22 -26.08 -10.23
N ARG A 104 19.88 -27.36 -10.44
CA ARG A 104 20.69 -28.57 -10.19
C ARG A 104 21.87 -28.48 -9.19
N ASN A 105 21.83 -29.30 -8.15
CA ASN A 105 22.55 -30.58 -8.15
C ASN A 105 21.88 -31.57 -7.19
#